data_AF-A0A947UEP2-F1
#
_entry.id   AF-A0A947UEP2-F1
#
_cell.length_a   1.000
_cell.length_b   1.000
_cell.length_c   1.000
_cell.angle_alpha   90.00
_cell.angle_beta   90.00
_cell.angle_gamma   90.00
#
_symmetry.space_group_name_H-M   'P 1'
#
loop_
_entity.id
_entity.type
_entity.pdbx_description
1 polymer ?
#
loop_
_entity_poly.entity_id
_entity_poly.type
_entity_poly.pdbx_seq_one_letter_code
_entity_poly.pdbx_strand_id
1 'polypeptide(L)'
;YVWFDALINYVTVAGYGTDDAAFADIWPADLHLVGKDIIKFHCALWPAMLMSAAKHDAALRDVDGNAKLPRRVFAHGFFTIDGQKISKSLGNAIDPVELAKGYGDVGIDVLRYFLLRDIPFGEDGDFSRERLKERYVHDLANTFGNLLNRSVAMSRKYFDGKVPHAISHEPAYTFADERGVEALRKAFDAHADALRFDLALETLWNGIGTGDERRFGLLQANKFIEDTKPFQLAKTDMDATGVILYSLLEYCRNVAWLIEPVMPTVTRRIVEQLGQSFDEERTKDIDALVSWGGLRPGSALPEPSILFPPLDRG
;
A
#
# COMPACT_ATOMS: atom_id res chain seq x y z
N TYR A 1 28.35 -9.60 -25.59
CA TYR A 1 27.18 -10.38 -25.10
C TYR A 1 26.30 -9.42 -24.33
N VAL A 2 25.04 -9.21 -24.72
CA VAL A 2 24.20 -8.12 -24.16
C VAL A 2 24.01 -8.20 -22.64
N TRP A 3 23.94 -9.41 -22.09
CA TRP A 3 23.80 -9.62 -20.64
C TRP A 3 25.00 -9.14 -19.82
N PHE A 4 26.20 -9.12 -20.41
CA PHE A 4 27.37 -8.58 -19.73
C PHE A 4 27.20 -7.07 -19.47
N ASP A 5 26.85 -6.32 -20.51
CA ASP A 5 26.68 -4.86 -20.43
C ASP A 5 25.43 -4.47 -19.63
N ALA A 6 24.31 -5.20 -19.83
CA ALA A 6 23.07 -4.92 -19.13
C ALA A 6 23.18 -5.03 -17.59
N LEU A 7 24.01 -5.94 -17.08
CA LEU A 7 24.22 -6.09 -15.63
C LEU A 7 25.06 -4.95 -15.03
N ILE A 8 25.95 -4.35 -15.83
CA ILE A 8 26.79 -3.22 -15.40
C ILE A 8 25.93 -1.99 -15.07
N ASN A 9 24.73 -1.88 -15.65
CA ASN A 9 23.77 -0.81 -15.35
C ASN A 9 23.54 -0.59 -13.84
N TYR A 10 23.53 -1.65 -13.04
CA TYR A 10 23.28 -1.54 -11.59
C TYR A 10 24.37 -0.73 -10.88
N VAL A 11 25.64 -0.89 -11.28
CA VAL A 11 26.75 -0.14 -10.66
C VAL A 11 26.90 1.24 -11.28
N THR A 12 26.66 1.39 -12.59
CA THR A 12 26.82 2.70 -13.25
C THR A 12 25.73 3.69 -12.85
N VAL A 13 24.49 3.26 -12.69
CA VAL A 13 23.41 4.12 -12.17
C VAL A 13 23.66 4.50 -10.71
N ALA A 14 24.31 3.63 -9.94
CA ALA A 14 24.73 3.96 -8.58
C ALA A 14 25.91 4.95 -8.53
N GLY A 15 26.56 5.27 -9.65
CA GLY A 15 27.67 6.23 -9.70
C GLY A 15 29.06 5.62 -9.89
N TYR A 16 29.16 4.32 -10.17
CA TYR A 16 30.46 3.67 -10.37
C TYR A 16 31.26 4.31 -11.52
N GLY A 17 32.43 4.87 -11.18
CA GLY A 17 33.32 5.56 -12.12
C GLY A 17 32.91 6.99 -12.47
N THR A 18 31.85 7.54 -11.86
CA THR A 18 31.36 8.90 -12.13
C THR A 18 31.08 9.72 -10.87
N ASP A 19 30.62 9.10 -9.79
CA ASP A 19 30.31 9.72 -8.50
C ASP A 19 30.53 8.73 -7.35
N ASP A 20 31.71 8.81 -6.72
CA ASP A 20 32.11 7.90 -5.64
C ASP A 20 31.23 8.04 -4.38
N ALA A 21 30.68 9.24 -4.12
CA ALA A 21 29.85 9.48 -2.96
C ALA A 21 28.48 8.83 -3.14
N ALA A 22 27.85 9.01 -4.31
CA ALA A 22 26.60 8.32 -4.65
C ALA A 22 26.80 6.80 -4.67
N PHE A 23 27.94 6.32 -5.20
CA PHE A 23 28.21 4.89 -5.27
C PHE A 23 28.39 4.26 -3.89
N ALA A 24 29.08 4.95 -2.97
CA ALA A 24 29.25 4.48 -1.60
C ALA A 24 27.93 4.44 -0.81
N ASP A 25 26.99 5.33 -1.11
CA ASP A 25 25.67 5.40 -0.47
C ASP A 25 24.72 4.28 -0.95
N ILE A 26 24.74 3.99 -2.25
CA ILE A 26 23.77 3.07 -2.89
C ILE A 26 24.29 1.63 -3.00
N TRP A 27 25.61 1.42 -3.15
CA TRP A 27 26.19 0.10 -3.44
C TRP A 27 26.86 -0.55 -2.21
N PRO A 28 26.57 -1.83 -1.89
CA PRO A 28 25.83 -2.81 -2.69
C PRO A 28 24.30 -2.66 -2.63
N ALA A 29 23.65 -3.01 -3.73
CA ALA A 29 22.19 -3.02 -3.81
C ALA A 29 21.56 -3.96 -2.76
N ASP A 30 20.55 -3.46 -2.04
CA ASP A 30 19.78 -4.23 -1.05
C ASP A 30 18.93 -5.33 -1.71
N LEU A 31 18.31 -5.03 -2.85
CA LEU A 31 17.39 -5.92 -3.54
C LEU A 31 17.52 -5.80 -5.05
N HIS A 32 17.75 -6.94 -5.71
CA HIS A 32 17.50 -7.10 -7.13
C HIS A 32 16.14 -7.77 -7.32
N LEU A 33 15.16 -7.02 -7.81
CA LEU A 33 13.85 -7.56 -8.17
C LEU A 33 13.82 -7.87 -9.67
N VAL A 34 13.59 -9.13 -10.04
CA VAL A 34 13.67 -9.61 -11.43
C VAL A 34 12.60 -10.64 -11.78
N GLY A 35 12.37 -10.87 -13.07
CA GLY A 35 11.63 -12.03 -13.54
C GLY A 35 12.43 -13.33 -13.36
N LYS A 36 11.74 -14.44 -13.09
CA LYS A 36 12.41 -15.74 -12.88
C LYS A 36 13.16 -16.29 -14.10
N ASP A 37 12.88 -15.81 -15.31
CA ASP A 37 13.59 -16.19 -16.53
C ASP A 37 15.04 -15.71 -16.59
N ILE A 38 15.35 -14.62 -15.87
CA ILE A 38 16.66 -13.99 -15.88
C ILE A 38 17.46 -14.25 -14.60
N ILE A 39 16.93 -15.05 -13.67
CA ILE A 39 17.54 -15.33 -12.36
C ILE A 39 18.99 -15.84 -12.45
N LYS A 40 19.32 -16.65 -13.48
CA LYS A 40 20.68 -17.18 -13.68
C LYS A 40 21.71 -16.07 -13.93
N PHE A 41 21.30 -14.95 -14.53
CA PHE A 41 22.19 -13.82 -14.77
C PHE A 41 22.49 -13.10 -13.46
N HIS A 42 21.50 -13.01 -12.57
CA HIS A 42 21.61 -12.27 -11.31
C HIS A 42 22.20 -13.09 -10.16
N CYS A 43 22.05 -14.41 -10.18
CA CYS A 43 22.54 -15.30 -9.12
C CYS A 43 23.84 -16.04 -9.47
N ALA A 44 24.27 -16.07 -10.73
CA ALA A 44 25.51 -16.74 -11.12
C ALA A 44 26.45 -15.82 -11.91
N LEU A 45 26.00 -15.28 -13.06
CA LEU A 45 26.87 -14.49 -13.93
C LEU A 45 27.31 -13.17 -13.27
N TRP A 46 26.36 -12.42 -12.72
CA TRP A 46 26.62 -11.12 -12.11
C TRP A 46 27.52 -11.21 -10.87
N PRO A 47 27.27 -12.11 -9.90
CA PRO A 47 28.20 -12.28 -8.78
C PRO A 47 29.61 -12.67 -9.23
N ALA A 48 29.75 -13.55 -10.24
CA ALA A 48 31.07 -13.93 -10.76
C ALA A 48 31.80 -12.74 -11.41
N MET A 49 31.07 -11.88 -12.14
CA MET A 49 31.62 -10.65 -12.71
C MET A 49 32.10 -9.69 -11.62
N LEU A 50 31.28 -9.45 -10.59
CA LEU A 50 31.63 -8.60 -9.45
C LEU A 50 32.83 -9.15 -8.69
N MET A 51 32.85 -10.46 -8.40
CA MET A 51 33.99 -11.12 -7.76
C MET A 51 35.28 -10.99 -8.58
N SER A 52 35.19 -11.04 -9.91
CA SER A 52 36.34 -10.85 -10.79
C SER A 52 36.83 -9.40 -10.77
N ALA A 53 35.93 -8.44 -10.95
CA ALA A 53 36.25 -7.01 -10.95
C ALA A 53 36.81 -6.55 -9.60
N ALA A 54 36.22 -7.01 -8.50
CA ALA A 54 36.69 -6.72 -7.15
C ALA A 54 38.13 -7.18 -6.90
N LYS A 55 38.71 -8.13 -7.66
CA LYS A 55 40.15 -8.46 -7.53
C LYS A 55 41.08 -7.31 -7.91
N HIS A 56 40.59 -6.34 -8.65
CA HIS A 56 41.38 -5.22 -9.15
C HIS A 56 40.82 -3.85 -8.78
N ASP A 57 39.59 -3.79 -8.27
CA ASP A 57 38.93 -2.55 -7.89
C ASP A 57 38.50 -2.55 -6.42
N ALA A 58 39.01 -1.59 -5.64
CA ALA A 58 38.69 -1.44 -4.23
C ALA A 58 37.27 -0.90 -3.97
N ALA A 59 36.67 -0.14 -4.91
CA ALA A 59 35.32 0.39 -4.75
C ALA A 59 34.27 -0.74 -4.68
N LEU A 60 34.57 -1.87 -5.33
CA LEU A 60 33.77 -3.09 -5.36
C LEU A 60 34.07 -4.05 -4.20
N ARG A 61 34.92 -3.67 -3.24
CA ARG A 61 35.21 -4.47 -2.04
C ARG A 61 34.51 -3.91 -0.81
N ASP A 62 34.08 -4.80 0.07
CA ASP A 62 33.67 -4.45 1.43
C ASP A 62 34.90 -4.26 2.34
N VAL A 63 34.64 -3.97 3.62
CA VAL A 63 35.67 -3.72 4.64
C VAL A 63 36.57 -4.92 4.91
N ASP A 64 36.10 -6.12 4.60
CA ASP A 64 36.83 -7.38 4.78
C ASP A 64 37.58 -7.80 3.50
N GLY A 65 37.50 -6.99 2.44
CA GLY A 65 38.13 -7.25 1.15
C GLY A 65 37.36 -8.20 0.24
N ASN A 66 36.13 -8.59 0.60
CA ASN A 66 35.28 -9.42 -0.22
C ASN A 66 34.54 -8.58 -1.26
N ALA A 67 34.10 -9.21 -2.35
CA ALA A 67 33.29 -8.51 -3.36
C ALA A 67 31.95 -8.07 -2.77
N LYS A 68 31.58 -6.81 -2.99
CA LYS A 68 30.23 -6.28 -2.70
C LYS A 68 29.23 -6.91 -3.67
N LEU A 69 28.40 -7.81 -3.16
CA LEU A 69 27.33 -8.47 -3.91
C LEU A 69 25.96 -7.91 -3.51
N PRO A 70 24.93 -8.00 -4.38
CA PRO A 70 23.57 -7.68 -3.99
C PRO A 70 23.14 -8.48 -2.75
N ARG A 71 22.51 -7.83 -1.76
CA ARG A 71 22.14 -8.48 -0.49
C ARG A 71 21.03 -9.52 -0.68
N ARG A 72 20.07 -9.26 -1.58
CA ARG A 72 18.98 -10.16 -1.93
C ARG A 72 18.68 -10.12 -3.43
N VAL A 73 18.42 -11.29 -4.02
CA VAL A 73 17.79 -11.39 -5.35
C VAL A 73 16.41 -12.00 -5.15
N PHE A 74 15.36 -11.30 -5.58
CA PHE A 74 14.00 -11.82 -5.60
C PHE A 74 13.53 -11.99 -7.04
N ALA A 75 13.16 -13.22 -7.38
CA ALA A 75 12.65 -13.57 -8.70
C ALA A 75 11.12 -13.75 -8.62
N HIS A 76 10.36 -12.87 -9.25
CA HIS A 76 8.92 -13.01 -9.34
C HIS A 76 8.52 -13.95 -10.50
N GLY A 77 7.33 -14.55 -10.38
CA GLY A 77 6.76 -15.41 -11.41
C GLY A 77 6.24 -14.66 -12.63
N PHE A 78 5.76 -15.42 -13.60
CA PHE A 78 5.08 -14.91 -14.78
C PHE A 78 3.61 -14.65 -14.51
N PHE A 79 2.98 -13.87 -15.39
CA PHE A 79 1.53 -13.74 -15.43
C PHE A 79 0.94 -14.35 -16.70
N THR A 80 -0.19 -15.04 -16.54
CA THR A 80 -1.15 -15.29 -17.63
C THR A 80 -2.23 -14.22 -17.65
N ILE A 81 -3.01 -14.16 -18.73
CA ILE A 81 -4.21 -13.33 -18.85
C ILE A 81 -5.39 -14.27 -19.09
N ASP A 82 -6.33 -14.31 -18.15
CA ASP A 82 -7.50 -15.18 -18.15
C ASP A 82 -7.14 -16.65 -18.51
N GLY A 83 -6.08 -17.16 -17.88
CA GLY A 83 -5.55 -18.52 -18.05
C GLY A 83 -4.67 -18.73 -19.29
N GLN A 84 -4.46 -17.71 -20.12
CA GLN A 84 -3.68 -17.82 -21.35
C GLN A 84 -2.32 -17.14 -21.25
N LYS A 85 -1.29 -17.73 -21.86
CA LYS A 85 0.02 -17.08 -21.99
C LYS A 85 -0.12 -15.80 -22.82
N ILE A 86 0.50 -14.73 -22.35
CA ILE A 86 0.56 -13.47 -23.07
C ILE A 86 1.39 -13.66 -24.34
N SER A 87 0.79 -13.46 -25.51
CA SER A 87 1.55 -13.48 -26.76
C SER A 87 0.97 -12.55 -27.81
N LYS A 88 1.85 -11.95 -28.61
CA LYS A 88 1.44 -11.08 -29.72
C LYS A 88 0.60 -11.83 -30.76
N SER A 89 0.86 -13.12 -30.96
CA SER A 89 0.12 -13.96 -31.92
C SER A 89 -1.30 -14.30 -31.47
N LEU A 90 -1.54 -14.40 -30.16
CA LEU A 90 -2.89 -14.59 -29.60
C LEU A 90 -3.66 -13.27 -29.49
N GLY A 91 -2.99 -12.12 -29.65
CA GLY A 91 -3.61 -10.80 -29.52
C GLY A 91 -4.17 -10.51 -28.13
N ASN A 92 -3.78 -11.28 -27.11
CA ASN A 92 -4.33 -11.22 -25.76
C ASN A 92 -3.53 -10.30 -24.82
N ALA A 93 -2.56 -9.55 -25.35
CA ALA A 93 -1.82 -8.57 -24.56
C ALA A 93 -2.75 -7.46 -24.05
N ILE A 94 -2.64 -7.13 -22.76
CA ILE A 94 -3.37 -6.05 -22.13
C ILE A 94 -2.46 -4.84 -22.04
N ASP A 95 -2.93 -3.70 -22.54
CA ASP A 95 -2.34 -2.41 -22.21
C ASP A 95 -2.85 -1.97 -20.82
N PRO A 96 -1.96 -1.89 -19.81
CA PRO A 96 -2.37 -1.53 -18.45
C PRO A 96 -2.88 -0.08 -18.36
N VAL A 97 -2.40 0.83 -19.21
CA VAL A 97 -2.85 2.24 -19.20
C VAL A 97 -4.25 2.34 -19.77
N GLU A 98 -4.55 1.65 -20.86
CA GLU A 98 -5.91 1.60 -21.42
C GLU A 98 -6.88 0.89 -20.48
N LEU A 99 -6.46 -0.21 -19.85
CA LEU A 99 -7.28 -0.91 -18.86
C LEU A 99 -7.63 -0.02 -17.66
N ALA A 100 -6.67 0.76 -17.16
CA ALA A 100 -6.86 1.67 -16.03
C ALA A 100 -7.97 2.70 -16.29
N LYS A 101 -8.14 3.17 -17.52
CA LYS A 101 -9.19 4.17 -17.87
C LYS A 101 -10.60 3.72 -17.48
N GLY A 102 -10.87 2.41 -17.48
CA GLY A 102 -12.16 1.84 -17.06
C GLY A 102 -12.51 2.05 -15.59
N TYR A 103 -11.56 2.51 -14.78
CA TYR A 103 -11.71 2.76 -13.34
C TYR A 103 -11.56 4.25 -12.98
N GLY A 104 -11.62 5.14 -13.99
CA GLY A 104 -11.54 6.59 -13.80
C GLY A 104 -10.15 7.08 -13.41
N ASP A 105 -10.12 8.10 -12.55
CA ASP A 105 -8.91 8.79 -12.10
C ASP A 105 -8.03 7.94 -11.17
N VAL A 106 -8.61 6.96 -10.48
CA VAL A 106 -7.90 6.04 -9.58
C VAL A 106 -7.47 4.74 -10.26
N GLY A 107 -7.64 4.61 -11.58
CA GLY A 107 -7.49 3.31 -12.24
C GLY A 107 -6.09 2.70 -12.20
N ILE A 108 -5.05 3.52 -12.18
CA ILE A 108 -3.67 3.02 -12.02
C ILE A 108 -3.47 2.42 -10.63
N ASP A 109 -4.00 3.08 -9.59
CA ASP A 109 -3.96 2.57 -8.22
C ASP A 109 -4.74 1.27 -8.07
N VAL A 110 -5.91 1.15 -8.73
CA VAL A 110 -6.71 -0.08 -8.76
C VAL A 110 -5.91 -1.24 -9.35
N LEU A 111 -5.18 -1.02 -10.45
CA LEU A 111 -4.32 -2.04 -11.04
C LEU A 111 -3.14 -2.40 -10.13
N ARG A 112 -2.48 -1.40 -9.53
CA ARG A 112 -1.37 -1.64 -8.58
C ARG A 112 -1.84 -2.47 -7.38
N TYR A 113 -2.99 -2.11 -6.80
CA TYR A 113 -3.61 -2.86 -5.72
C TYR A 113 -3.90 -4.30 -6.15
N PHE A 114 -4.55 -4.50 -7.29
CA PHE A 114 -4.88 -5.84 -7.75
C PHE A 114 -3.63 -6.72 -7.97
N LEU A 115 -2.62 -6.21 -8.66
CA LEU A 115 -1.39 -6.95 -8.95
C LEU A 115 -0.64 -7.37 -7.68
N LEU A 116 -0.68 -6.54 -6.63
CA LEU A 116 0.00 -6.82 -5.36
C LEU A 116 -0.88 -7.58 -4.36
N ARG A 117 -2.21 -7.49 -4.47
CA ARG A 117 -3.16 -8.09 -3.53
C ARG A 117 -3.63 -9.49 -3.95
N ASP A 118 -3.95 -9.65 -5.24
CA ASP A 118 -4.62 -10.85 -5.75
C ASP A 118 -3.62 -11.90 -6.22
N ILE A 119 -2.43 -11.46 -6.64
CA ILE A 119 -1.40 -12.34 -7.17
C ILE A 119 -0.27 -12.50 -6.15
N PRO A 120 -0.06 -13.70 -5.58
CA PRO A 120 1.02 -13.95 -4.63
C PRO A 120 2.38 -13.64 -5.25
N PHE A 121 3.10 -12.72 -4.63
CA PHE A 121 4.37 -12.25 -5.18
C PHE A 121 5.45 -13.35 -5.04
N GLY A 122 6.03 -13.78 -6.17
CA GLY A 122 7.00 -14.88 -6.24
C GLY A 122 6.52 -16.10 -7.02
N GLU A 123 5.21 -16.34 -7.06
CA GLU A 123 4.59 -17.44 -7.80
C GLU A 123 4.15 -17.00 -9.20
N ASP A 124 3.89 -17.97 -10.07
CA ASP A 124 3.16 -17.68 -11.31
C ASP A 124 1.71 -17.33 -10.96
N GLY A 125 1.20 -16.28 -11.60
CA GLY A 125 -0.12 -15.76 -11.35
C GLY A 125 -0.95 -15.62 -12.60
N ASP A 126 -2.22 -15.33 -12.40
CA ASP A 126 -3.14 -15.03 -13.47
C ASP A 126 -3.72 -13.63 -13.26
N PHE A 127 -3.64 -12.81 -14.30
CA PHE A 127 -4.40 -11.59 -14.37
C PHE A 127 -5.80 -11.93 -14.90
N SER A 128 -6.83 -11.69 -14.09
CA SER A 128 -8.22 -11.85 -14.52
C SER A 128 -8.98 -10.55 -14.43
N ARG A 129 -9.64 -10.18 -15.55
CA ARG A 129 -10.50 -8.99 -15.59
C ARG A 129 -11.68 -9.11 -14.66
N GLU A 130 -12.22 -10.31 -14.48
CA GLU A 130 -13.31 -10.61 -13.56
C GLU A 130 -12.87 -10.36 -12.11
N ARG A 131 -11.75 -10.98 -11.69
CA ARG A 131 -11.22 -10.79 -10.33
C ARG A 131 -10.82 -9.35 -10.06
N LEU A 132 -10.29 -8.63 -11.05
CA LEU A 132 -10.02 -7.20 -10.91
C LEU A 132 -11.29 -6.40 -10.58
N LYS A 133 -12.40 -6.67 -11.30
CA LYS A 133 -13.69 -6.04 -11.01
C LYS A 133 -14.21 -6.43 -9.63
N GLU A 134 -14.09 -7.70 -9.24
CA GLU A 134 -14.49 -8.17 -7.91
C GLU A 134 -13.70 -7.47 -6.80
N ARG A 135 -12.37 -7.37 -6.92
CA ARG A 135 -11.52 -6.65 -5.97
C ARG A 135 -11.86 -5.17 -5.91
N TYR A 136 -12.09 -4.54 -7.06
CA TYR A 136 -12.55 -3.15 -7.10
C TYR A 136 -13.87 -2.97 -6.35
N VAL A 137 -14.87 -3.81 -6.61
CA VAL A 137 -16.19 -3.69 -6.00
C VAL A 137 -16.14 -4.02 -4.51
N HIS A 138 -15.58 -5.17 -4.13
CA HIS A 138 -15.64 -5.67 -2.76
C HIS A 138 -14.63 -5.00 -1.83
N ASP A 139 -13.35 -4.97 -2.22
CA ASP A 139 -12.29 -4.47 -1.35
C ASP A 139 -12.27 -2.94 -1.35
N LEU A 140 -12.31 -2.32 -2.53
CA LEU A 140 -12.13 -0.87 -2.65
C LEU A 140 -13.45 -0.11 -2.42
N ALA A 141 -14.45 -0.32 -3.28
CA ALA A 141 -15.70 0.45 -3.22
C ALA A 141 -16.55 0.13 -1.97
N ASN A 142 -16.86 -1.15 -1.75
CA ASN A 142 -17.79 -1.57 -0.70
C ASN A 142 -17.17 -1.64 0.70
N THR A 143 -15.84 -1.74 0.82
CA THR A 143 -15.18 -1.80 2.13
C THR A 143 -14.51 -0.47 2.46
N PHE A 144 -13.44 -0.08 1.78
CA PHE A 144 -12.69 1.13 2.17
C PHE A 144 -13.45 2.42 1.82
N GLY A 145 -13.91 2.55 0.57
CA GLY A 145 -14.66 3.71 0.11
C GLY A 145 -15.97 3.91 0.89
N ASN A 146 -16.71 2.83 1.13
CA ASN A 146 -17.93 2.86 1.95
C ASN A 146 -17.66 3.31 3.39
N LEU A 147 -16.61 2.78 4.03
CA LEU A 147 -16.23 3.16 5.40
C LEU A 147 -15.96 4.66 5.51
N LEU A 148 -15.11 5.18 4.61
CA LEU A 148 -14.76 6.59 4.58
C LEU A 148 -16.01 7.44 4.33
N ASN A 149 -16.79 7.13 3.30
CA ASN A 149 -17.96 7.90 2.92
C ASN A 149 -19.00 7.97 4.04
N ARG A 150 -19.28 6.84 4.71
CA ARG A 150 -20.22 6.80 5.85
C ARG A 150 -19.70 7.61 7.03
N SER A 151 -18.41 7.47 7.35
CA SER A 151 -17.78 8.17 8.48
C SER A 151 -17.75 9.68 8.25
N VAL A 152 -17.34 10.13 7.06
CA VAL A 152 -17.31 11.55 6.67
C VAL A 152 -18.74 12.11 6.61
N ALA A 153 -19.68 11.42 5.97
CA ALA A 153 -21.06 11.90 5.85
C ALA A 153 -21.75 12.06 7.21
N MET A 154 -21.58 11.09 8.12
CA MET A 154 -22.13 11.20 9.47
C MET A 154 -21.44 12.30 10.28
N SER A 155 -20.11 12.44 10.17
CA SER A 155 -19.37 13.51 10.86
C SER A 155 -19.84 14.88 10.39
N ARG A 156 -19.97 15.07 9.07
CA ARG A 156 -20.51 16.32 8.51
C ARG A 156 -21.92 16.62 8.98
N LYS A 157 -22.79 15.60 9.01
CA LYS A 157 -24.20 15.73 9.38
C LYS A 157 -24.40 16.08 10.86
N TYR A 158 -23.62 15.46 11.75
CA TYR A 158 -23.85 15.57 13.20
C TYR A 158 -22.91 16.56 13.90
N PHE A 159 -21.82 16.97 13.26
CA PHE A 159 -20.78 17.85 13.83
C PHE A 159 -20.46 19.05 12.93
N ASP A 160 -21.47 19.65 12.30
CA ASP A 160 -21.37 20.90 11.54
C ASP A 160 -20.26 20.92 10.47
N GLY A 161 -20.07 19.80 9.75
CA GLY A 161 -19.03 19.72 8.73
C GLY A 161 -17.60 19.64 9.28
N LYS A 162 -17.41 19.22 10.54
CA LYS A 162 -16.10 19.21 11.20
C LYS A 162 -15.71 17.82 11.73
N VAL A 163 -14.41 17.63 11.94
CA VAL A 163 -13.87 16.48 12.67
C VAL A 163 -14.42 16.50 14.09
N PRO A 164 -15.08 15.43 14.57
CA PRO A 164 -15.68 15.40 15.90
C PRO A 164 -14.63 15.53 17.02
N HIS A 165 -15.04 16.10 18.15
CA HIS A 165 -14.26 16.03 19.38
C HIS A 165 -14.44 14.65 20.03
N ALA A 166 -13.34 13.95 20.28
CA ALA A 166 -13.36 12.69 21.02
C ALA A 166 -13.34 12.97 22.53
N ILE A 167 -14.53 13.11 23.15
CA ILE A 167 -14.70 13.44 24.57
C ILE A 167 -15.33 12.26 25.33
N SER A 168 -14.84 11.03 25.13
CA SER A 168 -15.22 9.89 25.98
C SER A 168 -14.08 8.88 26.09
N HIS A 169 -13.96 8.28 27.27
CA HIS A 169 -12.94 7.27 27.61
C HIS A 169 -13.50 5.84 27.60
N GLU A 170 -14.74 5.63 27.14
CA GLU A 170 -15.30 4.27 27.04
C GLU A 170 -14.63 3.48 25.91
N PRO A 171 -13.91 2.38 26.20
CA PRO A 171 -13.19 1.62 25.18
C PRO A 171 -14.10 1.03 24.09
N ALA A 172 -15.37 0.80 24.44
CA ALA A 172 -16.38 0.27 23.53
C ALA A 172 -16.68 1.20 22.34
N TYR A 173 -16.51 2.52 22.50
CA TYR A 173 -16.77 3.51 21.45
C TYR A 173 -15.56 3.86 20.60
N THR A 174 -14.38 3.37 20.94
CA THR A 174 -13.15 3.61 20.18
C THR A 174 -12.88 2.43 19.28
N PHE A 175 -12.85 2.57 17.95
CA PHE A 175 -12.56 1.46 17.03
C PHE A 175 -11.13 0.93 17.17
N ALA A 176 -10.17 1.84 17.03
CA ALA A 176 -8.73 1.61 17.15
C ALA A 176 -8.13 2.72 18.01
N ASP A 177 -6.95 2.46 18.56
CA ASP A 177 -6.10 3.41 19.27
C ASP A 177 -4.68 3.32 18.71
N GLU A 178 -3.74 4.07 19.30
CA GLU A 178 -2.33 4.06 18.94
C GLU A 178 -1.73 2.64 18.91
N ARG A 179 -2.03 1.82 19.92
CA ARG A 179 -1.53 0.44 20.00
C ARG A 179 -2.12 -0.45 18.90
N GLY A 180 -3.40 -0.28 18.59
CA GLY A 180 -4.06 -1.00 17.51
C GLY A 180 -3.44 -0.71 16.14
N VAL A 181 -3.16 0.57 15.85
CA VAL A 181 -2.51 0.98 14.60
C VAL A 181 -1.05 0.57 14.54
N GLU A 182 -0.31 0.68 15.66
CA GLU A 182 1.09 0.22 15.73
C GLU A 182 1.19 -1.29 15.46
N ALA A 183 0.32 -2.08 16.07
CA ALA A 183 0.29 -3.52 15.88
C ALA A 183 -0.09 -3.90 14.43
N LEU A 184 -1.05 -3.19 13.83
CA LEU A 184 -1.43 -3.35 12.42
C LEU A 184 -0.24 -3.04 11.50
N ARG A 185 0.42 -1.90 11.71
CA ARG A 185 1.59 -1.50 10.93
C ARG A 185 2.72 -2.52 11.06
N LYS A 186 3.03 -2.98 12.27
CA LYS A 186 4.10 -3.96 12.49
C LYS A 186 3.88 -5.24 11.68
N ALA A 187 2.64 -5.72 11.61
CA ALA A 187 2.29 -6.88 10.79
C ALA A 187 2.38 -6.59 9.29
N PHE A 188 1.91 -5.40 8.87
CA PHE A 188 2.04 -4.94 7.48
C PHE A 188 3.52 -4.88 7.05
N ASP A 189 4.37 -4.20 7.82
CA ASP A 189 5.80 -4.02 7.54
C ASP A 189 6.53 -5.37 7.50
N ALA A 190 6.24 -6.29 8.43
CA ALA A 190 6.82 -7.63 8.42
C ALA A 190 6.50 -8.42 7.14
N HIS A 191 5.28 -8.28 6.60
CA HIS A 191 4.92 -8.89 5.32
C HIS A 191 5.56 -8.16 4.13
N ALA A 192 5.62 -6.83 4.16
CA ALA A 192 6.24 -6.02 3.12
C ALA A 192 7.75 -6.31 2.98
N ASP A 193 8.48 -6.40 4.10
CA ASP A 193 9.92 -6.75 4.14
C ASP A 193 10.18 -8.15 3.59
N ALA A 194 9.23 -9.07 3.81
CA ALA A 194 9.28 -10.41 3.24
C ALA A 194 8.96 -10.44 1.73
N LEU A 195 8.55 -9.32 1.13
CA LEU A 195 8.00 -9.20 -0.23
C LEU A 195 6.68 -9.98 -0.40
N ARG A 196 5.92 -10.15 0.69
CA ARG A 196 4.57 -10.75 0.71
C ARG A 196 3.51 -9.66 0.71
N PHE A 197 3.50 -8.86 -0.37
CA PHE A 197 2.59 -7.73 -0.52
C PHE A 197 1.11 -8.13 -0.48
N ASP A 198 0.80 -9.36 -0.89
CA ASP A 198 -0.52 -9.96 -0.81
C ASP A 198 -1.01 -10.02 0.64
N LEU A 199 -0.14 -10.48 1.55
CA LEU A 199 -0.44 -10.56 2.98
C LEU A 199 -0.38 -9.20 3.66
N ALA A 200 0.54 -8.32 3.24
CA ALA A 200 0.63 -6.96 3.77
C ALA A 200 -0.69 -6.22 3.50
N LEU A 201 -1.18 -6.23 2.26
CA LEU A 201 -2.45 -5.60 1.90
C LEU A 201 -3.65 -6.32 2.55
N GLU A 202 -3.64 -7.65 2.62
CA GLU A 202 -4.66 -8.40 3.34
C GLU A 202 -4.78 -8.01 4.81
N THR A 203 -3.65 -7.76 5.47
CA THR A 203 -3.60 -7.32 6.87
C THR A 203 -4.42 -6.05 7.11
N LEU A 204 -4.39 -5.09 6.17
CA LEU A 204 -5.19 -3.86 6.29
C LEU A 204 -6.71 -4.12 6.20
N TRP A 205 -7.12 -5.11 5.41
CA TRP A 205 -8.54 -5.46 5.23
C TRP A 205 -9.09 -6.32 6.37
N ASN A 206 -8.36 -7.38 6.71
CA ASN A 206 -8.80 -8.41 7.65
C ASN A 206 -8.40 -8.12 9.11
N GLY A 207 -7.46 -7.19 9.29
CA GLY A 207 -6.83 -6.89 10.57
C GLY A 207 -5.86 -7.98 11.01
N ILE A 208 -5.13 -7.70 12.08
CA ILE A 208 -4.33 -8.70 12.79
C ILE A 208 -5.23 -9.51 13.73
N GLY A 209 -4.98 -10.82 13.83
CA GLY A 209 -5.74 -11.68 14.75
C GLY A 209 -4.99 -12.95 15.11
N THR A 210 -4.44 -12.98 16.33
CA THR A 210 -4.02 -14.20 17.01
C THR A 210 -4.82 -14.34 18.31
N GLY A 211 -6.09 -14.76 18.24
CA GLY A 211 -6.94 -15.02 19.44
C GLY A 211 -8.11 -14.06 19.65
N ASP A 212 -8.51 -13.89 20.92
CA ASP A 212 -9.63 -13.05 21.42
C ASP A 212 -9.40 -11.53 21.31
N GLU A 213 -8.30 -11.10 20.69
CA GLU A 213 -8.00 -9.68 20.51
C GLU A 213 -8.85 -9.06 19.40
N ARG A 214 -9.26 -7.81 19.63
CA ARG A 214 -10.02 -7.00 18.68
C ARG A 214 -9.21 -6.84 17.39
N ARG A 215 -9.76 -7.31 16.26
CA ARG A 215 -9.12 -7.15 14.95
C ARG A 215 -9.33 -5.73 14.43
N PHE A 216 -8.23 -5.05 14.11
CA PHE A 216 -8.24 -3.72 13.51
C PHE A 216 -8.10 -3.84 11.99
N GLY A 217 -9.14 -4.33 11.33
CA GLY A 217 -9.22 -4.41 9.86
C GLY A 217 -10.32 -3.51 9.31
N LEU A 218 -10.22 -3.11 8.04
CA LEU A 218 -11.27 -2.32 7.37
C LEU A 218 -12.64 -3.02 7.38
N LEU A 219 -12.67 -4.36 7.32
CA LEU A 219 -13.92 -5.13 7.45
C LEU A 219 -14.53 -4.97 8.86
N GLN A 220 -13.71 -5.03 9.90
CA GLN A 220 -14.16 -4.82 11.27
C GLN A 220 -14.55 -3.37 11.56
N ALA A 221 -13.89 -2.40 10.90
CA ALA A 221 -14.29 -1.00 10.99
C ALA A 221 -15.69 -0.76 10.40
N ASN A 222 -16.01 -1.41 9.27
CA ASN A 222 -17.37 -1.39 8.71
C ASN A 222 -18.38 -2.04 9.67
N LYS A 223 -18.04 -3.21 10.21
CA LYS A 223 -18.88 -3.90 11.20
C LYS A 223 -19.09 -3.05 12.45
N PHE A 224 -18.08 -2.31 12.89
CA PHE A 224 -18.16 -1.43 14.06
C PHE A 224 -19.23 -0.35 13.92
N ILE A 225 -19.43 0.18 12.71
CA ILE A 225 -20.56 1.11 12.44
C ILE A 225 -21.91 0.40 12.63
N GLU A 226 -22.05 -0.84 12.17
CA GLU A 226 -23.30 -1.61 12.31
C GLU A 226 -23.60 -1.99 13.76
N ASP A 227 -22.55 -2.31 14.53
CA ASP A 227 -22.67 -2.72 15.92
C ASP A 227 -22.97 -1.50 16.83
N THR A 228 -22.28 -0.37 16.62
CA THR A 228 -22.45 0.85 17.44
C THR A 228 -23.59 1.75 17.00
N LYS A 229 -24.03 1.63 15.74
CA LYS A 229 -25.14 2.40 15.15
C LYS A 229 -25.05 3.90 15.46
N PRO A 230 -23.97 4.60 15.08
CA PRO A 230 -23.77 6.02 15.40
C PRO A 230 -24.91 6.90 14.87
N PHE A 231 -25.58 6.49 13.79
CA PHE A 231 -26.76 7.16 13.25
C PHE A 231 -28.01 7.12 14.16
N GLN A 232 -28.10 6.15 15.06
CA GLN A 232 -29.10 6.11 16.13
C GLN A 232 -28.58 6.80 17.38
N LEU A 233 -27.33 6.52 17.75
CA LEU A 233 -26.69 7.05 18.95
C LEU A 233 -26.61 8.58 18.95
N ALA A 234 -26.44 9.21 17.79
CA ALA A 234 -26.42 10.68 17.63
C ALA A 234 -27.68 11.38 18.17
N LYS A 235 -28.78 10.66 18.39
CA LYS A 235 -30.02 11.20 18.95
C LYS A 235 -30.03 11.26 20.47
N THR A 236 -29.17 10.49 21.13
CA THR A 236 -29.20 10.26 22.57
C THR A 236 -27.86 10.56 23.25
N ASP A 237 -26.74 10.33 22.55
CA ASP A 237 -25.39 10.51 23.08
C ASP A 237 -24.45 11.00 21.96
N MET A 238 -24.25 12.33 21.93
CA MET A 238 -23.41 12.97 20.91
C MET A 238 -21.92 12.78 21.19
N ASP A 239 -21.52 12.67 22.46
CA ASP A 239 -20.11 12.51 22.84
C ASP A 239 -19.59 11.13 22.44
N ALA A 240 -20.36 10.08 22.72
CA ALA A 240 -20.05 8.72 22.26
C ALA A 240 -20.02 8.62 20.73
N THR A 241 -20.98 9.26 20.05
CA THR A 241 -21.01 9.36 18.59
C THR A 241 -19.75 10.04 18.06
N GLY A 242 -19.29 11.09 18.72
CA GLY A 242 -18.06 11.81 18.37
C GLY A 242 -16.82 10.93 18.46
N VAL A 243 -16.68 10.15 19.55
CA VAL A 243 -15.56 9.20 19.70
C VAL A 243 -15.57 8.12 18.62
N ILE A 244 -16.73 7.51 18.33
CA ILE A 244 -16.87 6.51 17.27
C ILE A 244 -16.39 7.08 15.94
N LEU A 245 -16.96 8.22 15.53
CA LEU A 245 -16.66 8.80 14.23
C LEU A 245 -15.23 9.31 14.13
N TYR A 246 -14.69 9.93 15.19
CA TYR A 246 -13.28 10.32 15.23
C TYR A 246 -12.36 9.11 15.04
N SER A 247 -12.58 8.03 15.79
CA SER A 247 -11.74 6.83 15.69
C SER A 247 -11.78 6.19 14.30
N LEU A 248 -12.92 6.23 13.61
CA LEU A 248 -13.06 5.71 12.25
C LEU A 248 -12.38 6.61 11.20
N LEU A 249 -12.52 7.93 11.32
CA LEU A 249 -11.83 8.88 10.44
C LEU A 249 -10.31 8.77 10.58
N GLU A 250 -9.82 8.74 11.82
CA GLU A 250 -8.38 8.62 12.11
C GLU A 250 -7.84 7.28 11.61
N TYR A 251 -8.56 6.19 11.84
CA TYR A 251 -8.19 4.88 11.31
C TYR A 251 -8.12 4.87 9.76
N CYS A 252 -9.07 5.52 9.08
CA CYS A 252 -9.01 5.68 7.62
C CYS A 252 -7.78 6.46 7.16
N ARG A 253 -7.39 7.50 7.91
CA ARG A 253 -6.16 8.27 7.66
C ARG A 253 -4.92 7.38 7.78
N ASN A 254 -4.81 6.59 8.85
CA ASN A 254 -3.66 5.71 9.05
C ASN A 254 -3.57 4.64 7.95
N VAL A 255 -4.68 4.00 7.58
CA VAL A 255 -4.72 3.00 6.50
C VAL A 255 -4.38 3.64 5.15
N ALA A 256 -4.84 4.88 4.88
CA ALA A 256 -4.48 5.60 3.67
C ALA A 256 -2.96 5.82 3.55
N TRP A 257 -2.29 6.20 4.65
CA TRP A 257 -0.84 6.37 4.64
C TRP A 257 -0.07 5.05 4.51
N LEU A 258 -0.55 3.96 5.12
CA LEU A 258 0.05 2.63 4.95
C LEU A 258 -0.04 2.11 3.51
N ILE A 259 -1.11 2.45 2.79
CA ILE A 259 -1.33 1.97 1.41
C ILE A 259 -0.76 2.90 0.33
N GLU A 260 -0.21 4.07 0.71
CA GLU A 260 0.34 5.07 -0.23
C GLU A 260 1.37 4.50 -1.23
N PRO A 261 2.30 3.60 -0.84
CA PRO A 261 3.24 3.01 -1.79
C PRO A 261 2.55 2.20 -2.90
N VAL A 262 1.31 1.75 -2.67
CA VAL A 262 0.52 0.96 -3.62
C VAL A 262 -0.52 1.83 -4.33
N MET A 263 -1.23 2.68 -3.61
CA MET A 263 -2.34 3.51 -4.12
C MET A 263 -2.18 5.01 -3.77
N PRO A 264 -1.20 5.71 -4.35
CA PRO A 264 -0.89 7.10 -3.97
C PRO A 264 -2.00 8.10 -4.32
N THR A 265 -2.72 7.89 -5.43
CA THR A 265 -3.84 8.75 -5.86
C THR A 265 -5.01 8.62 -4.91
N VAL A 266 -5.35 7.39 -4.51
CA VAL A 266 -6.39 7.08 -3.52
C VAL A 266 -6.01 7.67 -2.16
N THR A 267 -4.76 7.50 -1.71
CA THR A 267 -4.29 8.09 -0.44
C THR A 267 -4.48 9.61 -0.45
N ARG A 268 -4.04 10.30 -1.51
CA ARG A 268 -4.24 11.75 -1.65
C ARG A 268 -5.71 12.12 -1.48
N ARG A 269 -6.59 11.47 -2.23
CA ARG A 269 -8.03 11.76 -2.18
C ARG A 269 -8.63 11.54 -0.79
N ILE A 270 -8.20 10.48 -0.08
CA ILE A 270 -8.64 10.23 1.30
C ILE A 270 -8.16 11.34 2.23
N VAL A 271 -6.86 11.66 2.21
CA VAL A 271 -6.26 12.69 3.07
C VAL A 271 -6.93 14.05 2.85
N GLU A 272 -7.15 14.43 1.59
CA GLU A 272 -7.83 15.68 1.22
C GLU A 272 -9.31 15.66 1.64
N GLN A 273 -10.03 14.54 1.49
CA GLN A 273 -11.42 14.39 1.95
C GLN A 273 -11.55 14.42 3.48
N LEU A 274 -10.46 14.16 4.21
CA LEU A 274 -10.35 14.34 5.65
C LEU A 274 -9.93 15.78 6.05
N GLY A 275 -9.80 16.69 5.08
CA GLY A 275 -9.49 18.11 5.32
C GLY A 275 -8.01 18.39 5.60
N GLN A 276 -7.12 17.49 5.20
CA GLN A 276 -5.67 17.62 5.36
C GLN A 276 -4.98 17.90 4.02
N SER A 277 -3.75 18.43 4.08
CA SER A 277 -2.92 18.66 2.91
C SER A 277 -2.01 17.45 2.67
N PHE A 278 -2.28 16.70 1.60
CA PHE A 278 -1.45 15.55 1.23
C PHE A 278 0.02 15.97 1.00
N ASP A 279 0.24 17.06 0.26
CA ASP A 279 1.60 17.48 -0.11
C ASP A 279 2.39 17.97 1.10
N GLU A 280 1.76 18.63 2.08
CA GLU A 280 2.43 19.00 3.34
C GLU A 280 2.73 17.78 4.20
N GLU A 281 1.79 16.85 4.33
CA GLU A 281 1.99 15.64 5.14
C GLU A 281 3.03 14.70 4.54
N ARG A 282 3.07 14.52 3.22
CA ARG A 282 3.98 13.61 2.52
C ARG A 282 5.46 13.94 2.71
N THR A 283 5.77 15.15 3.20
CA THR A 283 7.13 15.57 3.59
C THR A 283 7.62 14.93 4.89
N LYS A 284 6.71 14.37 5.69
CA LYS A 284 7.01 13.71 6.96
C LYS A 284 7.45 12.26 6.74
N ASP A 285 8.13 11.71 7.73
CA ASP A 285 8.41 10.28 7.76
C ASP A 285 7.13 9.44 7.99
N ILE A 286 7.25 8.15 7.72
CA ILE A 286 6.13 7.22 7.84
C ILE A 286 5.62 7.11 9.28
N ASP A 287 6.49 7.24 10.28
CA ASP A 287 6.12 7.14 11.70
C ASP A 287 5.17 8.27 12.09
N ALA A 288 5.47 9.50 11.65
CA ALA A 288 4.61 10.65 11.84
C ALA A 288 3.30 10.53 11.04
N LEU A 289 3.35 10.03 9.79
CA LEU A 289 2.17 9.84 8.95
C LEU A 289 1.18 8.84 9.55
N VAL A 290 1.66 7.76 10.14
CA VAL A 290 0.82 6.69 10.71
C VAL A 290 0.60 6.78 12.22
N SER A 291 1.13 7.82 12.88
CA SER A 291 0.87 8.10 14.30
C SER A 291 -0.63 8.31 14.55
N TRP A 292 -1.15 7.87 15.70
CA TRP A 292 -2.55 8.11 16.05
C TRP A 292 -2.76 9.55 16.52
N GLY A 293 -3.90 10.15 16.17
CA GLY A 293 -4.28 11.50 16.56
C GLY A 293 -3.83 12.60 15.59
N GLY A 294 -3.55 12.25 14.33
CA GLY A 294 -3.16 13.21 13.30
C GLY A 294 -4.31 14.14 12.89
N LEU A 295 -5.56 13.67 12.93
CA LEU A 295 -6.72 14.52 12.71
C LEU A 295 -6.96 15.47 13.88
N ARG A 296 -7.01 16.78 13.59
CA ARG A 296 -7.29 17.84 14.56
C ARG A 296 -8.80 17.97 14.78
N PRO A 297 -9.31 17.71 15.99
CA PRO A 297 -10.72 17.95 16.30
C PRO A 297 -11.16 19.38 15.97
N GLY A 298 -12.35 19.53 15.39
CA GLY A 298 -12.90 20.81 14.97
C GLY A 298 -12.41 21.33 13.61
N SER A 299 -11.44 20.67 12.97
CA SER A 299 -11.04 21.03 11.59
C SER A 299 -12.18 20.74 10.60
N ALA A 300 -12.22 21.49 9.50
CA ALA A 300 -13.25 21.31 8.48
C ALA A 300 -13.08 19.97 7.75
N LEU A 301 -14.19 19.29 7.50
CA LEU A 301 -14.29 18.15 6.59
C LEU A 301 -14.88 18.65 5.28
N PRO A 302 -14.16 18.59 4.15
CA PRO A 302 -14.70 18.93 2.84
C PRO A 302 -15.93 18.10 2.45
N GLU A 303 -16.65 18.52 1.42
CA GLU A 303 -17.72 17.67 0.86
C GLU A 303 -17.13 16.34 0.37
N PRO A 304 -17.76 15.20 0.70
CA PRO A 304 -17.23 13.90 0.32
C PRO A 304 -17.29 13.74 -1.20
N SER A 305 -16.22 13.18 -1.76
CA SER A 305 -16.16 12.78 -3.16
C SER A 305 -16.34 11.27 -3.27
N ILE A 306 -16.90 10.79 -4.38
CA ILE A 306 -16.97 9.35 -4.63
C ILE A 306 -15.57 8.85 -4.99
N LEU A 307 -14.92 8.14 -4.07
CA LEU A 307 -13.56 7.62 -4.25
C LEU A 307 -13.48 6.54 -5.33
N PHE A 308 -14.45 5.62 -5.33
CA PHE A 308 -14.54 4.51 -6.28
C PHE A 308 -15.91 4.55 -6.96
N PRO A 309 -16.05 5.20 -8.13
CA PRO A 309 -17.32 5.27 -8.84
C PRO A 309 -17.80 3.89 -9.30
N PRO A 310 -19.13 3.65 -9.40
CA PRO A 310 -19.64 2.42 -9.99
C PRO A 310 -19.04 2.20 -11.38
N LEU A 311 -18.66 0.95 -11.68
CA LEU A 311 -18.20 0.61 -13.03
C LEU A 311 -19.37 0.75 -14.01
N ASP A 312 -19.09 1.33 -15.17
CA ASP A 312 -20.06 1.36 -16.26
C ASP A 312 -20.51 -0.07 -16.57
N ARG A 313 -21.82 -0.24 -16.73
CA ARG A 313 -22.41 -1.49 -17.21
C ARG A 313 -22.18 -1.60 -18.72
N GLY A 314 -20.91 -1.75 -19.10
CA GLY A 314 -20.50 -2.08 -20.47
C GLY A 314 -20.73 -3.54 -20.77
#